data_AF-A0A7S0E1L2-F1
#
_entry.id   AF-A0A7S0E1L2-F1
#
_cell.length_a   1.000
_cell.length_b   1.000
_cell.length_c   1.000
_cell.angle_alpha   90.00
_cell.angle_beta   90.00
_cell.angle_gamma   90.00
#
_symmetry.space_group_name_H-M   'P 1'
#
loop_
_entity.id
_entity.type
_entity.pdbx_description
1 polymer ?
#
loop_
_entity_poly.entity_id
_entity_poly.type
_entity_poly.pdbx_seq_one_letter_code
_entity_poly.pdbx_strand_id
1 'polypeptide(L)'
;RSSPGAKSVAQCECNEGFQRVGDVCVGCPGGTYKADGQQECAACPAGTYNAQTSATNISACLLCPDNSFSPPNSSSAADCSCNAGYEVQTFAGEGQTNLTSCVACAPGKFKALAGGDACSDCSVGTYSDLEGATACSTCPLNSTTEQEGASDRSSCSCNAGFTGANGQECVTCEPGTYKSVRGSDTCSSCQGFTFSSSPAASSCSQCSVCPPEAAFVSNCTSSSDTLCNPCKLQCKIGTYTIKDVEFFAPGRCYCLACSSCPVDHYVEAACALFDNTRCAHCPPNSHAPASSFTITDCLCAPGFTGSGTCVMCEAGTYKSSSGPQACTACPAGATSQLGSSSASACLCPPGSVMDNSGCAPCPSDFFSDAAGSSSCKPCSPCAAGEVEVSPCTDMVDRVCSTESNATLSSLSSGAGQTSSYMLTSMSANMNMSRNSFLARQLDFLSAVGAALTVSPSDVQVSSVSSARRRQQSL
;
A
#
# COMPACT_ATOMS: atom_id res chain seq x y z
N ARG A 1 -9.58 76.09 -70.17
CA ARG A 1 -9.01 77.44 -70.38
C ARG A 1 -7.92 77.38 -71.47
N SER A 2 -7.77 78.41 -72.32
CA SER A 2 -6.63 78.51 -73.24
C SER A 2 -5.46 79.24 -72.56
N SER A 3 -4.27 78.66 -72.62
CA SER A 3 -3.05 79.31 -72.14
C SER A 3 -2.62 80.42 -73.12
N PRO A 4 -1.98 81.52 -72.68
CA PRO A 4 -1.56 82.60 -73.56
C PRO A 4 -0.69 82.09 -74.72
N GLY A 5 -1.14 82.29 -75.95
CA GLY A 5 -0.43 81.83 -77.17
C GLY A 5 -0.76 80.42 -77.64
N ALA A 6 -1.76 79.73 -77.06
CA ALA A 6 -2.22 78.42 -77.52
C ALA A 6 -2.68 78.45 -79.00
N LYS A 7 -2.17 77.51 -79.81
CA LYS A 7 -2.44 77.32 -81.24
C LYS A 7 -3.17 76.00 -81.57
N SER A 8 -3.42 75.15 -80.58
CA SER A 8 -4.14 73.88 -80.73
C SER A 8 -4.92 73.52 -79.46
N VAL A 9 -5.95 72.68 -79.59
CA VAL A 9 -6.75 72.17 -78.46
C VAL A 9 -5.88 71.46 -77.42
N ALA A 10 -4.77 70.85 -77.85
CA ALA A 10 -3.82 70.19 -76.96
C ALA A 10 -3.06 71.13 -76.02
N GLN A 11 -3.17 72.46 -76.20
CA GLN A 11 -2.61 73.51 -75.35
C GLN A 11 -3.69 74.22 -74.50
N CYS A 12 -4.90 73.66 -74.45
CA CYS A 12 -5.94 74.06 -73.51
C CYS A 12 -5.85 73.21 -72.25
N GLU A 13 -5.80 73.85 -71.09
CA GLU A 13 -5.89 73.20 -69.79
C GLU A 13 -7.36 73.00 -69.40
N CYS A 14 -7.71 71.90 -68.76
CA CYS A 14 -9.03 71.74 -68.17
C CYS A 14 -9.13 72.56 -66.88
N ASN A 15 -10.31 73.13 -66.61
CA ASN A 15 -10.54 74.00 -65.45
C ASN A 15 -10.45 73.20 -64.12
N GLU A 16 -10.58 73.88 -62.97
CA GLU A 16 -10.79 73.21 -61.67
C GLU A 16 -11.94 72.18 -61.76
N GLY A 17 -11.79 71.04 -61.09
CA GLY A 17 -12.74 69.93 -61.15
C GLY A 17 -12.76 69.10 -62.45
N PHE A 18 -12.00 69.44 -63.50
CA PHE A 18 -11.97 68.67 -64.76
C PHE A 18 -10.55 68.29 -65.18
N GLN A 19 -10.32 67.02 -65.50
CA GLN A 19 -9.07 66.51 -66.09
C GLN A 19 -9.22 66.20 -67.58
N ARG A 20 -8.10 66.03 -68.28
CA ARG A 20 -8.09 65.82 -69.73
C ARG A 20 -8.15 64.32 -70.07
N VAL A 21 -9.19 63.91 -70.77
CA VAL A 21 -9.34 62.55 -71.31
C VAL A 21 -9.46 62.64 -72.83
N GLY A 22 -8.35 62.40 -73.53
CA GLY A 22 -8.25 62.68 -74.97
C GLY A 22 -8.31 64.20 -75.23
N ASP A 23 -9.24 64.65 -76.06
CA ASP A 23 -9.47 66.08 -76.34
C ASP A 23 -10.71 66.65 -75.63
N VAL A 24 -11.25 65.93 -74.64
CA VAL A 24 -12.40 66.35 -73.83
C VAL A 24 -11.98 66.53 -72.38
N CYS A 25 -12.49 67.59 -71.74
CA CYS A 25 -12.37 67.78 -70.30
C CYS A 25 -13.50 66.99 -69.60
N VAL A 26 -13.13 65.99 -68.81
CA VAL A 26 -14.06 65.14 -68.06
C VAL A 26 -13.96 65.49 -66.58
N GLY A 27 -15.09 65.55 -65.89
CA GLY A 27 -15.13 65.84 -64.47
C GLY A 27 -14.34 64.82 -63.66
N CYS A 28 -13.64 65.28 -62.62
CA CYS A 28 -12.99 64.41 -61.65
C CYS A 28 -14.00 63.39 -61.09
N PRO A 29 -13.73 62.08 -61.15
CA PRO A 29 -14.62 61.09 -60.55
C PRO A 29 -14.66 61.22 -59.02
N GLY A 30 -15.68 60.63 -58.40
CA GLY A 30 -15.72 60.50 -56.94
C GLY A 30 -14.43 59.88 -56.40
N GLY A 31 -14.00 60.34 -55.23
CA GLY A 31 -12.70 60.03 -54.64
C GLY A 31 -11.55 60.94 -55.11
N THR A 32 -11.79 61.83 -56.07
CA THR A 32 -10.79 62.80 -56.54
C THR A 32 -11.30 64.25 -56.50
N TYR A 33 -10.38 65.20 -56.57
CA TYR A 33 -10.64 66.63 -56.74
C TYR A 33 -9.54 67.27 -57.61
N LYS A 34 -9.77 68.47 -58.16
CA LYS A 34 -8.75 69.23 -58.89
C LYS A 34 -8.85 70.72 -58.60
N ALA A 35 -7.90 71.22 -57.81
CA ALA A 35 -7.78 72.63 -57.45
C ALA A 35 -7.20 73.47 -58.60
N ASP A 36 -7.36 74.80 -58.51
CA ASP A 36 -6.70 75.73 -59.43
C ASP A 36 -5.17 75.55 -59.37
N GLY A 37 -4.53 75.56 -60.55
CA GLY A 37 -3.11 75.21 -60.71
C GLY A 37 -2.76 73.72 -60.73
N GLN A 38 -3.69 72.78 -60.44
CA GLN A 38 -3.46 71.34 -60.64
C GLN A 38 -3.76 70.93 -62.09
N GLN A 39 -2.90 70.07 -62.67
CA GLN A 39 -3.02 69.58 -64.04
C GLN A 39 -3.97 68.36 -64.16
N GLU A 40 -3.94 67.46 -63.18
CA GLU A 40 -4.76 66.23 -63.12
C GLU A 40 -5.58 66.17 -61.83
N CYS A 41 -6.56 65.27 -61.74
CA CYS A 41 -7.32 65.07 -60.51
C CYS A 41 -6.45 64.39 -59.43
N ALA A 42 -6.33 65.03 -58.28
CA ALA A 42 -5.70 64.48 -57.09
C ALA A 42 -6.69 63.58 -56.33
N ALA A 43 -6.22 62.43 -55.84
CA ALA A 43 -6.99 61.57 -54.96
C ALA A 43 -7.23 62.23 -53.60
N CYS A 44 -8.42 62.02 -53.02
CA CYS A 44 -8.66 62.27 -51.62
C CYS A 44 -7.72 61.40 -50.76
N PRO A 45 -7.10 61.94 -49.69
CA PRO A 45 -6.19 61.20 -48.83
C PRO A 45 -6.92 60.10 -48.03
N ALA A 46 -6.15 59.13 -47.53
CA ALA A 46 -6.69 58.08 -46.66
C ALA A 46 -7.42 58.67 -45.43
N GLY A 47 -8.51 58.05 -45.01
CA GLY A 47 -9.40 58.56 -43.95
C GLY A 47 -10.40 59.62 -44.42
N THR A 48 -10.43 59.94 -45.73
CA THR A 48 -11.45 60.79 -46.34
C THR A 48 -12.11 60.10 -47.53
N TYR A 49 -13.29 60.59 -47.94
CA TYR A 49 -13.99 60.18 -49.14
C TYR A 49 -14.64 61.38 -49.85
N ASN A 50 -14.93 61.26 -51.14
CA ASN A 50 -15.68 62.28 -51.87
C ASN A 50 -16.67 61.66 -52.86
N ALA A 51 -17.97 61.79 -52.60
CA ALA A 51 -19.03 61.33 -53.50
C ALA A 51 -19.36 62.32 -54.64
N GLN A 52 -18.84 63.55 -54.60
CA GLN A 52 -19.09 64.57 -55.61
C GLN A 52 -18.19 64.36 -56.84
N THR A 53 -18.80 64.37 -58.02
CA THR A 53 -18.04 64.49 -59.28
C THR A 53 -17.68 65.95 -59.55
N SER A 54 -16.58 66.15 -60.26
CA SER A 54 -16.03 67.47 -60.62
C SER A 54 -15.65 68.37 -59.43
N ALA A 55 -15.23 67.78 -58.31
CA ALA A 55 -14.84 68.52 -57.12
C ALA A 55 -13.62 69.44 -57.37
N THR A 56 -13.75 70.71 -56.97
CA THR A 56 -12.78 71.77 -57.30
C THR A 56 -11.73 72.02 -56.21
N ASN A 57 -11.79 71.36 -55.05
CA ASN A 57 -10.80 71.54 -53.98
C ASN A 57 -10.82 70.36 -52.98
N ILE A 58 -9.80 70.30 -52.13
CA ILE A 58 -9.63 69.24 -51.12
C ILE A 58 -10.74 69.23 -50.05
N SER A 59 -11.45 70.34 -49.84
CA SER A 59 -12.56 70.41 -48.86
C SER A 59 -13.80 69.62 -49.30
N ALA A 60 -13.84 69.11 -50.53
CA ALA A 60 -14.82 68.11 -50.97
C ALA A 60 -14.52 66.69 -50.43
N CYS A 61 -13.28 66.44 -49.96
CA CYS A 61 -12.92 65.21 -49.28
C CYS A 61 -13.44 65.25 -47.84
N LEU A 62 -14.62 64.66 -47.62
CA LEU A 62 -15.25 64.52 -46.31
C LEU A 62 -14.48 63.51 -45.46
N LEU A 63 -14.32 63.78 -44.17
CA LEU A 63 -13.74 62.83 -43.23
C LEU A 63 -14.65 61.60 -43.10
N CYS A 64 -14.05 60.42 -42.99
CA CYS A 64 -14.75 59.24 -42.49
C CYS A 64 -15.15 59.44 -41.00
N PRO A 65 -16.17 58.71 -40.48
CA PRO A 65 -16.56 58.79 -39.08
C PRO A 65 -15.42 58.53 -38.09
N ASP A 66 -15.57 59.02 -36.85
CA ASP A 66 -14.59 58.76 -35.78
C ASP A 66 -14.34 57.25 -35.63
N ASN A 67 -13.07 56.89 -35.36
CA ASN A 67 -12.60 55.51 -35.25
C ASN A 67 -12.81 54.64 -36.50
N SER A 68 -12.82 55.26 -37.69
CA SER A 68 -12.80 54.58 -38.99
C SER A 68 -11.67 55.09 -39.88
N PHE A 69 -11.41 54.37 -40.97
CA PHE A 69 -10.42 54.70 -41.98
C PHE A 69 -10.94 54.35 -43.38
N SER A 70 -10.36 54.97 -44.41
CA SER A 70 -10.58 54.63 -45.81
C SER A 70 -9.25 54.59 -46.55
N PRO A 71 -9.10 53.80 -47.63
CA PRO A 71 -7.98 53.94 -48.53
C PRO A 71 -7.98 55.31 -49.25
N PRO A 72 -6.85 55.75 -49.83
CA PRO A 72 -6.85 56.90 -50.73
C PRO A 72 -7.79 56.66 -51.92
N ASN A 73 -8.33 57.74 -52.49
CA ASN A 73 -9.27 57.71 -53.61
C ASN A 73 -10.66 57.08 -53.29
N SER A 74 -11.07 57.05 -52.02
CA SER A 74 -12.42 56.58 -51.64
C SER A 74 -13.53 57.52 -52.14
N SER A 75 -14.52 56.94 -52.78
CA SER A 75 -15.61 57.63 -53.47
C SER A 75 -16.94 57.64 -52.70
N SER A 76 -17.03 56.84 -51.64
CA SER A 76 -18.26 56.67 -50.85
C SER A 76 -17.97 56.63 -49.36
N ALA A 77 -18.95 57.04 -48.54
CA ALA A 77 -18.94 56.80 -47.10
C ALA A 77 -18.92 55.30 -46.75
N ALA A 78 -19.39 54.44 -47.68
CA ALA A 78 -19.31 52.98 -47.55
C ALA A 78 -17.89 52.43 -47.73
N ASP A 79 -16.94 53.23 -48.25
CA ASP A 79 -15.52 52.85 -48.31
C ASP A 79 -14.81 53.07 -46.96
N CYS A 80 -15.45 53.76 -46.02
CA CYS A 80 -14.97 53.90 -44.65
C CYS A 80 -15.23 52.60 -43.87
N SER A 81 -14.18 52.03 -43.28
CA SER A 81 -14.22 50.82 -42.44
C SER A 81 -13.86 51.15 -41.01
N CYS A 82 -14.53 50.56 -40.02
CA CYS A 82 -14.19 50.77 -38.62
C CYS A 82 -12.80 50.20 -38.30
N ASN A 83 -12.05 50.88 -37.45
CA ASN A 83 -10.74 50.43 -36.97
C ASN A 83 -10.86 49.10 -36.21
N ALA A 84 -9.73 48.40 -36.02
CA ALA A 84 -9.69 47.27 -35.10
C ALA A 84 -10.16 47.73 -33.71
N GLY A 85 -10.97 46.91 -33.05
CA GLY A 85 -11.68 47.26 -31.81
C GLY A 85 -13.00 48.01 -31.99
N TYR A 86 -13.46 48.32 -33.21
CA TYR A 86 -14.71 49.07 -33.43
C TYR A 86 -15.65 48.35 -34.41
N GLU A 87 -16.92 48.21 -34.06
CA GLU A 87 -17.97 47.67 -34.93
C GLU A 87 -18.87 48.76 -35.52
N VAL A 88 -19.53 48.45 -36.64
CA VAL A 88 -20.49 49.34 -37.27
C VAL A 88 -21.79 49.32 -36.47
N GLN A 89 -22.20 50.45 -35.89
CA GLN A 89 -23.58 50.59 -35.42
C GLN A 89 -24.49 50.92 -36.60
N THR A 90 -25.29 49.94 -37.02
CA THR A 90 -26.53 50.19 -37.75
C THR A 90 -27.67 50.34 -36.75
N PHE A 91 -28.30 51.52 -36.69
CA PHE A 91 -29.59 51.63 -36.02
C PHE A 91 -30.60 50.71 -36.72
N ALA A 92 -31.36 49.94 -35.95
CA ALA A 92 -32.36 49.00 -36.46
C ALA A 92 -33.59 49.73 -37.04
N GLY A 93 -33.40 50.41 -38.16
CA GLY A 93 -34.44 50.80 -39.12
C GLY A 93 -34.28 49.95 -40.38
N GLU A 94 -35.40 49.57 -40.99
CA GLU A 94 -35.43 48.56 -42.06
C GLU A 94 -34.55 48.95 -43.27
N GLY A 95 -33.52 48.13 -43.55
CA GLY A 95 -32.91 48.02 -44.87
C GLY A 95 -31.95 49.13 -45.33
N GLN A 96 -31.25 49.83 -44.44
CA GLN A 96 -30.33 50.93 -44.82
C GLN A 96 -28.87 50.63 -44.46
N THR A 97 -28.04 50.46 -45.49
CA THR A 97 -26.63 50.00 -45.40
C THR A 97 -25.61 51.14 -45.26
N ASN A 98 -25.94 52.21 -44.53
CA ASN A 98 -25.04 53.36 -44.37
C ASN A 98 -24.32 53.31 -43.02
N LEU A 99 -22.98 53.35 -43.07
CA LEU A 99 -22.09 53.38 -41.91
C LEU A 99 -22.40 54.64 -41.08
N THR A 100 -23.16 54.50 -39.98
CA THR A 100 -23.66 55.66 -39.21
C THR A 100 -22.70 56.08 -38.11
N SER A 101 -22.00 55.12 -37.49
CA SER A 101 -20.93 55.34 -36.52
C SER A 101 -20.11 54.05 -36.32
N CYS A 102 -18.85 54.21 -35.92
CA CYS A 102 -18.01 53.11 -35.44
C CYS A 102 -17.93 53.16 -33.91
N VAL A 103 -18.49 52.14 -33.26
CA VAL A 103 -18.60 52.07 -31.80
C VAL A 103 -17.60 51.04 -31.27
N ALA A 104 -16.93 51.38 -30.18
CA ALA A 104 -15.95 50.53 -29.54
C ALA A 104 -16.59 49.20 -29.10
N CYS A 105 -15.89 48.08 -29.29
CA CYS A 105 -16.30 46.80 -28.74
C CYS A 105 -16.49 46.96 -27.22
N ALA A 106 -17.67 46.63 -26.72
CA ALA A 106 -17.93 46.62 -25.28
C ALA A 106 -17.01 45.62 -24.55
N PRO A 107 -16.73 45.82 -23.25
CA PRO A 107 -16.03 44.84 -22.43
C PRO A 107 -16.64 43.45 -22.58
N GLY A 108 -15.79 42.44 -22.68
CA GLY A 108 -16.15 41.05 -23.01
C GLY A 108 -16.09 40.74 -24.50
N LYS A 109 -15.96 41.74 -25.37
CA LYS A 109 -15.80 41.57 -26.82
C LYS A 109 -14.46 42.11 -27.32
N PHE A 110 -14.07 41.68 -28.52
CA PHE A 110 -12.90 42.16 -29.23
C PHE A 110 -13.10 42.17 -30.76
N LYS A 111 -12.24 42.90 -31.47
CA LYS A 111 -12.16 42.84 -32.93
C LYS A 111 -10.73 43.06 -33.41
N ALA A 112 -10.06 41.99 -33.84
CA ALA A 112 -8.63 42.00 -34.16
C ALA A 112 -8.26 42.76 -35.44
N LEU A 113 -9.17 42.85 -36.40
CA LEU A 113 -8.92 43.46 -37.71
C LEU A 113 -9.93 44.58 -37.99
N ALA A 114 -9.48 45.60 -38.70
CA ALA A 114 -10.34 46.69 -39.15
C ALA A 114 -11.27 46.22 -40.29
N GLY A 115 -12.49 46.76 -40.36
CA GLY A 115 -13.53 46.30 -41.29
C GLY A 115 -14.94 46.64 -40.83
N GLY A 116 -15.95 46.10 -41.52
CA GLY A 116 -17.37 46.31 -41.19
C GLY A 116 -17.95 45.38 -40.11
N ASP A 117 -17.25 44.30 -39.77
CA ASP A 117 -17.80 43.20 -38.97
C ASP A 117 -18.12 43.57 -37.51
N ALA A 118 -19.03 42.81 -36.90
CA ALA A 118 -19.37 42.92 -35.48
C ALA A 118 -18.23 42.43 -34.56
N CYS A 119 -18.24 42.91 -33.32
CA CYS A 119 -17.29 42.52 -32.29
C CYS A 119 -17.57 41.09 -31.78
N SER A 120 -16.54 40.25 -31.80
CA SER A 120 -16.59 38.85 -31.36
C SER A 120 -16.48 38.76 -29.84
N ASP A 121 -17.20 37.82 -29.22
CA ASP A 121 -17.08 37.56 -27.78
C ASP A 121 -15.74 36.91 -27.43
N CYS A 122 -15.21 37.26 -26.26
CA CYS A 122 -14.06 36.58 -25.67
C CYS A 122 -14.42 35.14 -25.35
N SER A 123 -13.70 34.18 -25.94
CA SER A 123 -13.96 32.75 -25.76
C SER A 123 -13.62 32.29 -24.33
N VAL A 124 -14.19 31.16 -23.91
CA VAL A 124 -13.99 30.59 -22.57
C VAL A 124 -12.49 30.47 -22.23
N GLY A 125 -12.11 31.01 -21.08
CA GLY A 125 -10.70 31.11 -20.64
C GLY A 125 -10.02 32.42 -21.01
N THR A 126 -10.74 33.35 -21.64
CA THR A 126 -10.30 34.72 -21.94
C THR A 126 -11.34 35.74 -21.47
N TYR A 127 -10.92 36.99 -21.29
CA TYR A 127 -11.76 38.12 -20.90
C TYR A 127 -11.29 39.41 -21.57
N SER A 128 -12.11 40.45 -21.57
CA SER A 128 -11.69 41.81 -21.95
C SER A 128 -12.38 42.85 -21.06
N ASP A 129 -11.58 43.59 -20.30
CA ASP A 129 -12.01 44.72 -19.45
C ASP A 129 -11.90 46.09 -20.17
N LEU A 130 -11.45 46.10 -21.43
CA LEU A 130 -11.23 47.30 -22.22
C LEU A 130 -12.34 47.51 -23.26
N GLU A 131 -12.92 48.71 -23.27
CA GLU A 131 -13.63 49.22 -24.44
C GLU A 131 -12.67 49.32 -25.63
N GLY A 132 -13.11 48.86 -26.80
CA GLY A 132 -12.32 48.95 -28.03
C GLY A 132 -11.23 47.88 -28.17
N ALA A 133 -11.34 46.77 -27.44
CA ALA A 133 -10.30 45.75 -27.44
C ALA A 133 -10.06 45.10 -28.82
N THR A 134 -8.79 44.94 -29.18
CA THR A 134 -8.39 44.23 -30.41
C THR A 134 -8.07 42.75 -30.16
N ALA A 135 -7.93 42.34 -28.90
CA ALA A 135 -7.75 40.95 -28.48
C ALA A 135 -8.23 40.78 -27.03
N CYS A 136 -8.59 39.55 -26.64
CA CYS A 136 -8.91 39.21 -25.26
C CYS A 136 -7.66 38.82 -24.48
N SER A 137 -7.64 39.16 -23.19
CA SER A 137 -6.65 38.71 -22.22
C SER A 137 -6.95 37.28 -21.76
N THR A 138 -5.93 36.44 -21.62
CA THR A 138 -6.08 35.09 -21.06
C THR A 138 -6.30 35.13 -19.55
N CYS A 139 -7.12 34.24 -19.02
CA CYS A 139 -7.24 34.03 -17.58
C CYS A 139 -5.90 33.62 -16.93
N PRO A 140 -5.68 33.92 -15.64
CA PRO A 140 -4.54 33.43 -14.87
C PRO A 140 -4.40 31.90 -14.89
N LEU A 141 -3.19 31.41 -14.60
CA LEU A 141 -2.90 29.98 -14.60
C LEU A 141 -3.85 29.20 -13.68
N ASN A 142 -4.32 28.04 -14.16
CA ASN A 142 -5.29 27.16 -13.49
C ASN A 142 -6.67 27.79 -13.20
N SER A 143 -7.02 28.89 -13.88
CA SER A 143 -8.36 29.50 -13.86
C SER A 143 -8.99 29.55 -15.26
N THR A 144 -10.29 29.78 -15.33
CA THR A 144 -11.02 29.98 -16.60
C THR A 144 -12.36 30.69 -16.34
N THR A 145 -12.99 31.22 -17.39
CA THR A 145 -14.34 31.79 -17.30
C THR A 145 -15.41 30.70 -17.38
N GLU A 146 -16.63 31.02 -16.95
CA GLU A 146 -17.76 30.08 -17.08
C GLU A 146 -18.42 30.10 -18.46
N GLN A 147 -18.46 31.28 -19.08
CA GLN A 147 -19.10 31.54 -20.36
C GLN A 147 -18.19 32.43 -21.22
N GLU A 148 -18.56 32.56 -22.50
CA GLU A 148 -17.97 33.53 -23.42
C GLU A 148 -18.44 34.95 -23.05
N GLY A 149 -17.76 35.97 -23.59
CA GLY A 149 -18.14 37.38 -23.37
C GLY A 149 -17.72 37.96 -22.01
N ALA A 150 -16.72 37.36 -21.35
CA ALA A 150 -16.32 37.78 -20.00
C ALA A 150 -15.70 39.19 -19.98
N SER A 151 -16.35 40.12 -19.31
CA SER A 151 -16.04 41.55 -19.31
C SER A 151 -15.07 42.03 -18.22
N ASP A 152 -14.63 41.13 -17.34
CA ASP A 152 -13.75 41.46 -16.21
C ASP A 152 -12.89 40.26 -15.82
N ARG A 153 -11.64 40.52 -15.41
CA ARG A 153 -10.69 39.50 -14.95
C ARG A 153 -11.23 38.64 -13.80
N SER A 154 -12.08 39.21 -12.93
CA SER A 154 -12.78 38.52 -11.85
C SER A 154 -13.82 37.49 -12.31
N SER A 155 -14.10 37.40 -13.62
CA SER A 155 -14.83 36.28 -14.23
C SER A 155 -14.00 34.99 -14.29
N CYS A 156 -12.67 35.10 -14.21
CA CYS A 156 -11.76 33.96 -14.19
C CYS A 156 -11.79 33.29 -12.81
N SER A 157 -12.36 32.08 -12.74
CA SER A 157 -12.51 31.31 -11.50
C SER A 157 -11.61 30.08 -11.49
N CYS A 158 -11.13 29.69 -10.32
CA CYS A 158 -10.19 28.58 -10.19
C CYS A 158 -10.82 27.25 -10.57
N ASN A 159 -10.12 26.47 -11.39
CA ASN A 159 -10.55 25.14 -11.83
C ASN A 159 -10.70 24.16 -10.66
N ALA A 160 -11.36 23.03 -10.90
CA ALA A 160 -11.39 21.92 -9.95
C ALA A 160 -9.94 21.46 -9.64
N GLY A 161 -9.65 21.19 -8.37
CA GLY A 161 -8.30 20.97 -7.85
C GLY A 161 -7.52 22.24 -7.49
N PHE A 162 -8.07 23.44 -7.69
CA PHE A 162 -7.39 24.71 -7.40
C PHE A 162 -8.29 25.69 -6.63
N THR A 163 -7.67 26.51 -5.78
CA THR A 163 -8.31 27.48 -4.89
C THR A 163 -7.66 28.87 -5.04
N GLY A 164 -8.42 29.93 -4.78
CA GLY A 164 -7.95 31.32 -4.89
C GLY A 164 -9.10 32.30 -5.08
N ALA A 165 -8.84 33.60 -4.89
CA ALA A 165 -9.80 34.63 -5.24
C ALA A 165 -9.95 34.73 -6.76
N ASN A 166 -11.17 34.98 -7.26
CA ASN A 166 -11.38 35.09 -8.70
C ASN A 166 -10.53 36.21 -9.32
N GLY A 167 -10.02 35.97 -10.53
CA GLY A 167 -9.08 36.83 -11.23
C GLY A 167 -7.64 36.81 -10.69
N GLN A 168 -7.35 36.12 -9.59
CA GLN A 168 -5.98 35.95 -9.08
C GLN A 168 -5.36 34.64 -9.57
N GLU A 169 -4.05 34.44 -9.30
CA GLU A 169 -3.41 33.15 -9.55
C GLU A 169 -3.98 32.08 -8.61
N CYS A 170 -4.35 30.94 -9.18
CA CYS A 170 -4.97 29.85 -8.45
C CYS A 170 -3.92 28.88 -7.92
N VAL A 171 -3.93 28.68 -6.60
CA VAL A 171 -3.05 27.75 -5.89
C VAL A 171 -3.63 26.34 -5.98
N THR A 172 -2.77 25.34 -6.14
CA THR A 172 -3.19 23.93 -6.13
C THR A 172 -3.74 23.53 -4.76
N CYS A 173 -4.77 22.69 -4.74
CA CYS A 173 -5.13 21.97 -3.52
C CYS A 173 -3.96 21.05 -3.13
N GLU A 174 -3.47 21.21 -1.90
CA GLU A 174 -2.40 20.39 -1.34
C GLU A 174 -2.89 18.96 -1.06
N PRO A 175 -1.99 17.96 -1.00
CA PRO A 175 -2.32 16.59 -0.63
C PRO A 175 -3.19 16.50 0.64
N GLY A 176 -4.16 15.60 0.63
CA GLY A 176 -5.20 15.50 1.67
C GLY A 176 -6.38 16.46 1.51
N THR A 177 -6.36 17.36 0.51
CA THR A 177 -7.49 18.23 0.17
C THR A 177 -7.90 18.09 -1.30
N TYR A 178 -9.17 18.39 -1.60
CA TYR A 178 -9.74 18.34 -2.95
C TYR A 178 -10.71 19.50 -3.21
N LYS A 179 -10.98 19.80 -4.48
CA LYS A 179 -12.05 20.75 -4.87
C LYS A 179 -12.69 20.30 -6.17
N SER A 180 -13.97 19.91 -6.11
CA SER A 180 -14.69 19.33 -7.26
C SER A 180 -15.42 20.34 -8.15
N VAL A 181 -15.59 21.58 -7.70
CA VAL A 181 -16.32 22.62 -8.41
C VAL A 181 -15.38 23.76 -8.79
N ARG A 182 -15.61 24.38 -9.95
CA ARG A 182 -14.94 25.63 -10.34
C ARG A 182 -15.45 26.76 -9.44
N GLY A 183 -14.60 27.73 -9.10
CA GLY A 183 -14.97 28.84 -8.22
C GLY A 183 -13.84 29.22 -7.26
N SER A 184 -14.13 30.18 -6.38
CA SER A 184 -13.20 30.69 -5.36
C SER A 184 -13.22 29.92 -4.03
N ASP A 185 -14.04 28.88 -3.91
CA ASP A 185 -14.14 28.09 -2.68
C ASP A 185 -12.79 27.48 -2.27
N THR A 186 -12.56 27.38 -0.97
CA THR A 186 -11.39 26.71 -0.41
C THR A 186 -11.41 25.21 -0.69
N CYS A 187 -10.23 24.59 -0.81
CA CYS A 187 -10.12 23.13 -0.88
C CYS A 187 -10.76 22.48 0.35
N SER A 188 -11.62 21.49 0.11
CA SER A 188 -12.23 20.65 1.15
C SER A 188 -11.23 19.58 1.60
N SER A 189 -11.13 19.31 2.89
CA SER A 189 -10.36 18.16 3.37
C SER A 189 -11.01 16.83 2.93
N CYS A 190 -10.19 15.85 2.58
CA CYS A 190 -10.65 14.48 2.46
C CYS A 190 -11.26 14.03 3.80
N GLN A 191 -12.47 13.47 3.78
CA GLN A 191 -13.22 13.14 4.99
C GLN A 191 -12.97 11.69 5.43
N GLY A 192 -13.08 11.44 6.74
CA GLY A 192 -12.82 10.13 7.32
C GLY A 192 -11.34 9.75 7.24
N PHE A 193 -11.04 8.48 6.97
CA PHE A 193 -9.67 7.96 6.90
C PHE A 193 -9.12 7.92 5.46
N THR A 194 -9.45 8.94 4.67
CA THR A 194 -9.08 9.03 3.25
C THR A 194 -8.17 10.23 2.98
N PHE A 195 -7.30 10.09 1.99
CA PHE A 195 -6.26 11.06 1.65
C PHE A 195 -6.02 11.04 0.13
N SER A 196 -5.72 12.20 -0.46
CA SER A 196 -5.25 12.26 -1.85
C SER A 196 -3.75 12.55 -1.85
N SER A 197 -2.95 11.65 -2.42
CA SER A 197 -1.49 11.78 -2.52
C SER A 197 -1.05 12.65 -3.69
N SER A 198 -1.92 12.88 -4.67
CA SER A 198 -1.71 13.82 -5.75
C SER A 198 -2.13 15.23 -5.33
N PRO A 199 -1.31 16.27 -5.57
CA PRO A 199 -1.80 17.64 -5.56
C PRO A 199 -2.87 17.83 -6.65
N ALA A 200 -3.69 18.88 -6.50
CA ALA A 200 -4.78 19.25 -7.40
C ALA A 200 -5.93 18.22 -7.50
N ALA A 201 -6.25 17.51 -6.41
CA ALA A 201 -7.36 16.56 -6.40
C ALA A 201 -8.70 17.26 -6.75
N SER A 202 -9.33 16.82 -7.83
CA SER A 202 -10.54 17.41 -8.42
C SER A 202 -11.82 16.67 -8.07
N SER A 203 -11.77 15.69 -7.16
CA SER A 203 -12.94 14.94 -6.68
C SER A 203 -12.66 14.25 -5.35
N CYS A 204 -13.70 14.10 -4.52
CA CYS A 204 -13.66 13.25 -3.32
C CYS A 204 -13.32 11.78 -3.66
N SER A 205 -13.64 11.30 -4.87
CA SER A 205 -13.25 9.96 -5.32
C SER A 205 -11.74 9.77 -5.55
N GLN A 206 -10.95 10.85 -5.49
CA GLN A 206 -9.49 10.80 -5.49
C GLN A 206 -8.90 10.82 -4.07
N CYS A 207 -9.74 10.92 -3.03
CA CYS A 207 -9.38 10.59 -1.66
C CYS A 207 -9.47 9.06 -1.48
N SER A 208 -8.32 8.40 -1.30
CA SER A 208 -8.21 6.96 -1.07
C SER A 208 -7.76 6.67 0.35
N VAL A 209 -8.04 5.47 0.88
CA VAL A 209 -7.44 5.04 2.17
C VAL A 209 -5.92 5.01 2.01
N CYS A 210 -5.14 5.44 3.03
CA CYS A 210 -3.68 5.32 2.98
C CYS A 210 -3.27 3.86 2.68
N PRO A 211 -2.16 3.62 1.94
CA PRO A 211 -1.63 2.28 1.74
C PRO A 211 -1.35 1.58 3.09
N PRO A 212 -1.43 0.24 3.18
CA PRO A 212 -1.28 -0.51 4.44
C PRO A 212 0.11 -0.40 5.11
N GLU A 213 1.04 0.35 4.53
CA GLU A 213 2.41 0.58 4.99
C GLU A 213 2.67 2.03 5.47
N ALA A 214 1.65 2.90 5.41
CA ALA A 214 1.73 4.31 5.81
C ALA A 214 0.76 4.61 6.96
N ALA A 215 1.23 5.34 7.97
CA ALA A 215 0.42 5.79 9.09
C ALA A 215 0.35 7.32 9.15
N PHE A 216 -0.71 7.81 9.80
CA PHE A 216 -0.90 9.21 10.15
C PHE A 216 -0.01 9.54 11.36
N VAL A 217 0.80 10.61 11.28
CA VAL A 217 1.86 10.90 12.27
C VAL A 217 1.54 12.10 13.18
N SER A 218 0.49 12.88 12.90
CA SER A 218 0.21 14.13 13.63
C SER A 218 -1.27 14.37 13.85
N ASN A 219 -1.69 14.45 15.12
CA ASN A 219 -2.96 15.02 15.64
C ASN A 219 -4.14 15.08 14.66
N CYS A 220 -4.62 13.92 14.21
CA CYS A 220 -5.81 13.81 13.37
C CYS A 220 -7.03 14.35 14.13
N THR A 221 -7.67 15.40 13.62
CA THR A 221 -9.03 15.80 13.99
C THR A 221 -9.96 15.49 12.82
N SER A 222 -11.28 15.48 13.06
CA SER A 222 -12.31 15.27 12.03
C SER A 222 -12.39 16.37 10.94
N SER A 223 -11.36 17.21 10.82
CA SER A 223 -11.31 18.39 9.96
C SER A 223 -10.02 18.52 9.14
N SER A 224 -8.95 17.78 9.48
CA SER A 224 -7.66 17.86 8.76
C SER A 224 -6.80 16.61 8.93
N ASP A 225 -6.49 15.95 7.81
CA ASP A 225 -5.43 14.94 7.67
C ASP A 225 -4.62 15.26 6.41
N THR A 226 -3.33 15.59 6.55
CA THR A 226 -2.54 16.24 5.48
C THR A 226 -1.33 15.44 4.98
N LEU A 227 -0.98 14.28 5.56
CA LEU A 227 0.16 13.48 5.08
C LEU A 227 0.08 11.98 5.47
N CYS A 228 -0.05 11.07 4.49
CA CYS A 228 0.32 9.66 4.71
C CYS A 228 1.87 9.56 4.73
N ASN A 229 2.49 9.33 5.89
CA ASN A 229 3.94 9.11 5.98
C ASN A 229 4.26 7.61 6.02
N PRO A 230 5.33 7.13 5.35
CA PRO A 230 5.76 5.75 5.48
C PRO A 230 6.17 5.46 6.92
N CYS A 231 5.72 4.33 7.48
CA CYS A 231 6.03 3.91 8.84
C CYS A 231 7.53 3.63 9.02
N LYS A 232 8.32 4.64 9.41
CA LYS A 232 9.74 4.48 9.80
C LYS A 232 9.92 3.80 11.17
N LEU A 233 9.13 2.78 11.49
CA LEU A 233 9.44 1.90 12.61
C LEU A 233 10.55 0.92 12.21
N GLN A 234 11.79 1.33 12.49
CA GLN A 234 12.87 0.39 12.76
C GLN A 234 12.53 -0.32 14.08
N CYS A 235 11.68 -1.36 14.05
CA CYS A 235 11.49 -2.23 15.21
C CYS A 235 12.88 -2.77 15.60
N LYS A 236 13.23 -2.60 16.88
CA LYS A 236 14.52 -3.03 17.40
C LYS A 236 14.62 -4.56 17.27
N ILE A 237 15.83 -5.07 16.99
CA ILE A 237 16.10 -6.52 16.90
C ILE A 237 15.44 -7.20 18.12
N GLY A 238 14.52 -8.14 17.85
CA GLY A 238 13.79 -8.86 18.88
C GLY A 238 12.34 -8.47 19.12
N THR A 239 11.70 -7.73 18.21
CA THR A 239 10.29 -7.35 18.33
C THR A 239 9.52 -7.52 17.02
N TYR A 240 8.23 -7.91 17.09
CA TYR A 240 7.38 -8.23 15.93
C TYR A 240 6.12 -7.36 15.86
N THR A 241 5.54 -7.22 14.66
CA THR A 241 4.25 -6.54 14.45
C THR A 241 3.09 -7.53 14.62
N ILE A 242 2.17 -7.23 15.55
CA ILE A 242 0.99 -8.07 15.77
C ILE A 242 0.10 -8.02 14.52
N LYS A 243 -0.20 -9.18 13.92
CA LYS A 243 -0.99 -9.28 12.68
C LYS A 243 -2.46 -9.64 12.93
N ASP A 244 -3.06 -9.02 13.94
CA ASP A 244 -4.48 -9.19 14.27
C ASP A 244 -5.18 -7.83 14.34
N VAL A 245 -5.80 -7.46 13.22
CA VAL A 245 -6.79 -6.37 13.17
C VAL A 245 -8.14 -6.96 13.59
N GLU A 246 -8.30 -7.24 14.89
CA GLU A 246 -9.61 -7.54 15.44
C GLU A 246 -10.44 -6.26 15.57
N PHE A 247 -11.68 -6.33 15.10
CA PHE A 247 -12.63 -5.22 15.02
C PHE A 247 -13.06 -4.72 16.42
N PHE A 248 -12.29 -3.81 17.01
CA PHE A 248 -12.71 -3.04 18.18
C PHE A 248 -12.65 -1.52 17.94
N ALA A 249 -13.83 -0.96 17.65
CA ALA A 249 -14.17 0.46 17.52
C ALA A 249 -13.55 1.23 16.33
N PRO A 250 -14.26 2.24 15.77
CA PRO A 250 -13.73 3.05 14.69
C PRO A 250 -12.69 4.05 15.18
N GLY A 251 -11.57 4.15 14.45
CA GLY A 251 -10.77 5.38 14.42
C GLY A 251 -9.51 5.46 15.28
N ARG A 252 -8.69 4.41 15.34
CA ARG A 252 -7.27 4.53 15.73
C ARG A 252 -6.34 3.68 14.87
N CYS A 253 -5.75 4.30 13.85
CA CYS A 253 -4.57 3.74 13.19
C CYS A 253 -3.34 4.03 14.06
N TYR A 254 -2.95 3.07 14.91
CA TYR A 254 -1.65 3.13 15.57
C TYR A 254 -0.58 2.57 14.64
N CYS A 255 0.61 3.17 14.65
CA CYS A 255 1.82 2.42 14.35
C CYS A 255 1.87 1.22 15.31
N LEU A 256 1.83 0.00 14.79
CA LEU A 256 1.86 -1.22 15.60
C LEU A 256 3.06 -1.19 16.56
N ALA A 257 2.77 -1.15 17.86
CA ALA A 257 3.81 -1.27 18.87
C ALA A 257 4.47 -2.65 18.71
N CYS A 258 5.79 -2.68 18.54
CA CYS A 258 6.51 -3.93 18.33
C CYS A 258 6.45 -4.75 19.64
N SER A 259 5.91 -5.97 19.58
CA SER A 259 5.74 -6.87 20.74
C SER A 259 6.90 -7.88 20.84
N SER A 260 7.16 -8.42 22.03
CA SER A 260 8.06 -9.55 22.23
C SER A 260 7.30 -10.89 22.14
N CYS A 261 7.97 -11.95 21.67
CA CYS A 261 7.38 -13.29 21.71
C CYS A 261 7.11 -13.72 23.17
N PRO A 262 5.99 -14.43 23.44
CA PRO A 262 5.67 -14.93 24.77
C PRO A 262 6.65 -16.01 25.24
N VAL A 263 6.46 -16.50 26.47
CA VAL A 263 7.22 -17.63 27.02
C VAL A 263 7.07 -18.87 26.11
N ASP A 264 8.11 -19.70 26.06
CA ASP A 264 8.20 -20.92 25.23
C ASP A 264 8.06 -20.69 23.72
N HIS A 265 8.37 -19.48 23.25
CA HIS A 265 8.37 -19.12 21.84
C HIS A 265 9.64 -18.36 21.43
N TYR A 266 10.05 -18.54 20.17
CA TYR A 266 11.18 -17.83 19.55
C TYR A 266 10.81 -17.27 18.17
N VAL A 267 11.63 -16.37 17.61
CA VAL A 267 11.42 -15.81 16.27
C VAL A 267 12.03 -16.74 15.21
N GLU A 268 11.21 -17.24 14.28
CA GLU A 268 11.64 -18.23 13.29
C GLU A 268 12.36 -17.62 12.07
N ALA A 269 12.04 -16.36 11.72
CA ALA A 269 12.67 -15.63 10.62
C ALA A 269 12.80 -14.13 10.93
N ALA A 270 13.94 -13.54 10.56
CA ALA A 270 14.18 -12.09 10.65
C ALA A 270 13.65 -11.34 9.41
N CYS A 271 13.38 -10.04 9.57
CA CYS A 271 12.71 -9.20 8.57
C CYS A 271 13.23 -9.35 7.13
N ALA A 272 12.33 -9.76 6.23
CA ALA A 272 12.42 -9.55 4.79
C ALA A 272 11.24 -8.67 4.34
N LEU A 273 11.39 -7.96 3.22
CA LEU A 273 10.48 -6.90 2.73
C LEU A 273 9.02 -7.32 2.46
N PHE A 274 8.65 -8.60 2.61
CA PHE A 274 7.35 -9.14 2.19
C PHE A 274 6.73 -10.17 3.14
N ASP A 275 7.34 -10.51 4.28
CA ASP A 275 6.78 -11.53 5.19
C ASP A 275 6.70 -11.05 6.64
N ASN A 276 5.55 -11.31 7.28
CA ASN A 276 5.29 -10.90 8.65
C ASN A 276 5.82 -11.97 9.61
N THR A 277 6.88 -11.60 10.34
CA THR A 277 7.48 -12.36 11.45
C THR A 277 6.45 -13.07 12.33
N ARG A 278 6.60 -14.39 12.49
CA ARG A 278 5.81 -15.23 13.40
C ARG A 278 6.69 -15.75 14.54
N CYS A 279 6.10 -15.86 15.72
CA CYS A 279 6.71 -16.61 16.82
C CYS A 279 6.42 -18.09 16.64
N ALA A 280 7.45 -18.94 16.60
CA ALA A 280 7.33 -20.39 16.64
C ALA A 280 7.36 -20.88 18.09
N HIS A 281 6.61 -21.95 18.40
CA HIS A 281 6.74 -22.63 19.68
C HIS A 281 8.12 -23.31 19.77
N CYS A 282 8.72 -23.30 20.96
CA CYS A 282 9.90 -24.10 21.25
C CYS A 282 9.64 -25.61 21.06
N PRO A 283 10.60 -26.39 20.53
CA PRO A 283 10.44 -27.83 20.38
C PRO A 283 10.21 -28.57 21.72
N PRO A 284 9.63 -29.79 21.71
CA PRO A 284 9.38 -30.56 22.92
C PRO A 284 10.62 -30.73 23.81
N ASN A 285 10.41 -30.66 25.13
CA ASN A 285 11.46 -30.73 26.16
C ASN A 285 12.44 -29.54 26.17
N SER A 286 12.04 -28.40 25.62
CA SER A 286 12.76 -27.13 25.70
C SER A 286 11.85 -25.98 26.14
N HIS A 287 12.43 -24.98 26.79
CA HIS A 287 11.72 -23.80 27.30
C HIS A 287 12.48 -22.53 26.99
N ALA A 288 11.76 -21.43 26.78
CA ALA A 288 12.36 -20.13 26.43
C ALA A 288 11.75 -18.99 27.26
N PRO A 289 12.56 -18.03 27.76
CA PRO A 289 12.03 -16.82 28.36
C PRO A 289 11.29 -15.97 27.31
N ALA A 290 10.36 -15.12 27.75
CA ALA A 290 9.72 -14.15 26.87
C ALA A 290 10.77 -13.23 26.22
N SER A 291 10.54 -12.84 24.96
CA SER A 291 11.51 -12.15 24.10
C SER A 291 12.70 -13.01 23.65
N SER A 292 12.49 -14.31 23.39
CA SER A 292 13.52 -15.16 22.75
C SER A 292 13.53 -14.99 21.23
N PHE A 293 14.71 -15.09 20.60
CA PHE A 293 14.95 -14.59 19.24
C PHE A 293 15.37 -15.65 18.24
N THR A 294 15.87 -16.78 18.72
CA THR A 294 16.45 -17.86 17.92
C THR A 294 16.06 -19.19 18.51
N ILE A 295 16.06 -20.26 17.71
CA ILE A 295 15.80 -21.60 18.23
C ILE A 295 16.79 -21.98 19.35
N THR A 296 18.00 -21.42 19.34
CA THR A 296 19.02 -21.65 20.37
C THR A 296 18.71 -21.03 21.74
N ASP A 297 17.74 -20.12 21.81
CA ASP A 297 17.21 -19.58 23.08
C ASP A 297 16.21 -20.53 23.76
N CYS A 298 15.70 -21.55 23.04
CA CYS A 298 14.96 -22.66 23.63
C CYS A 298 15.94 -23.59 24.36
N LEU A 299 16.03 -23.43 25.68
CA LEU A 299 16.94 -24.16 26.55
C LEU A 299 16.38 -25.56 26.85
N CYS A 300 17.16 -26.62 26.59
CA CYS A 300 16.76 -27.99 26.90
C CYS A 300 16.56 -28.19 28.40
N ALA A 301 15.47 -28.85 28.78
CA ALA A 301 15.12 -29.20 30.15
C ALA A 301 16.16 -30.14 30.80
N PRO A 302 16.17 -30.29 32.14
CA PRO A 302 16.94 -31.34 32.81
C PRO A 302 16.67 -32.72 32.21
N GLY A 303 17.71 -33.53 32.02
CA GLY A 303 17.66 -34.82 31.30
C GLY A 303 17.78 -34.72 29.78
N PHE A 304 17.86 -33.51 29.20
CA PHE A 304 17.99 -33.29 27.75
C PHE A 304 19.15 -32.34 27.40
N THR A 305 19.78 -32.58 26.25
CA THR A 305 20.91 -31.79 25.71
C THR A 305 20.65 -31.38 24.26
N GLY A 306 21.34 -30.33 23.79
CA GLY A 306 21.20 -29.78 22.43
C GLY A 306 21.00 -28.27 22.43
N SER A 307 21.02 -27.65 21.25
CA SER A 307 20.76 -26.21 21.09
C SER A 307 19.53 -26.05 20.21
N GLY A 308 18.39 -25.73 20.83
CA GLY A 308 17.09 -25.62 20.16
C GLY A 308 16.37 -26.94 19.85
N THR A 309 17.09 -27.97 19.40
CA THR A 309 16.57 -29.35 19.29
C THR A 309 17.14 -30.22 20.41
N CYS A 310 16.27 -30.72 21.28
CA CYS A 310 16.64 -31.37 22.53
C CYS A 310 16.51 -32.89 22.47
N VAL A 311 17.61 -33.60 22.73
CA VAL A 311 17.67 -35.07 22.79
C VAL A 311 17.92 -35.53 24.23
N MET A 312 17.40 -36.70 24.59
CA MET A 312 17.56 -37.25 25.95
C MET A 312 19.02 -37.62 26.22
N CYS A 313 19.47 -37.46 27.47
CA CYS A 313 20.75 -37.96 27.93
C CYS A 313 20.83 -39.49 27.77
N GLU A 314 21.93 -40.00 27.22
CA GLU A 314 22.17 -41.44 27.07
C GLU A 314 22.39 -42.10 28.45
N ALA A 315 22.18 -43.43 28.52
CA ALA A 315 22.36 -44.19 29.76
C ALA A 315 23.81 -44.10 30.24
N GLY A 316 24.01 -43.87 31.54
CA GLY A 316 25.32 -43.53 32.10
C GLY A 316 25.68 -42.03 32.02
N THR A 317 24.76 -41.17 31.59
CA THR A 317 24.89 -39.71 31.67
C THR A 317 23.67 -39.05 32.35
N TYR A 318 23.81 -37.81 32.82
CA TYR A 318 22.73 -37.04 33.43
C TYR A 318 22.86 -35.54 33.18
N LYS A 319 21.77 -34.77 33.33
CA LYS A 319 21.81 -33.29 33.28
C LYS A 319 20.78 -32.65 34.21
N SER A 320 21.26 -31.97 35.25
CA SER A 320 20.40 -31.38 36.30
C SER A 320 19.95 -29.94 36.08
N SER A 321 20.60 -29.21 35.17
CA SER A 321 20.24 -27.83 34.81
C SER A 321 19.59 -27.74 33.44
N SER A 322 18.72 -26.75 33.25
CA SER A 322 18.32 -26.33 31.90
C SER A 322 19.50 -25.68 31.17
N GLY A 323 19.48 -25.75 29.83
CA GLY A 323 20.51 -25.14 28.98
C GLY A 323 21.08 -26.08 27.90
N PRO A 324 22.00 -25.58 27.06
CA PRO A 324 22.51 -26.30 25.89
C PRO A 324 23.69 -27.24 26.17
N GLN A 325 24.14 -27.35 27.43
CA GLN A 325 25.30 -28.13 27.81
C GLN A 325 25.09 -29.63 27.56
N ALA A 326 26.16 -30.33 27.18
CA ALA A 326 26.20 -31.78 27.11
C ALA A 326 25.84 -32.43 28.46
N CYS A 327 25.31 -33.65 28.40
CA CYS A 327 25.05 -34.45 29.59
C CYS A 327 26.37 -34.84 30.29
N THR A 328 26.40 -34.73 31.61
CA THR A 328 27.53 -35.11 32.44
C THR A 328 27.58 -36.63 32.56
N ALA A 329 28.75 -37.24 32.33
CA ALA A 329 28.93 -38.66 32.56
C ALA A 329 28.79 -39.02 34.05
N CYS A 330 28.22 -40.18 34.34
CA CYS A 330 28.26 -40.75 35.68
C CYS A 330 29.70 -41.06 36.12
N PRO A 331 29.97 -41.14 37.44
CA PRO A 331 31.25 -41.63 37.96
C PRO A 331 31.61 -43.01 37.40
N ALA A 332 32.90 -43.35 37.34
CA ALA A 332 33.37 -44.57 36.71
C ALA A 332 32.65 -45.83 37.23
N GLY A 333 32.09 -46.65 36.34
CA GLY A 333 31.34 -47.86 36.69
C GLY A 333 29.88 -47.65 37.13
N ALA A 334 29.42 -46.41 37.32
CA ALA A 334 28.02 -46.10 37.62
C ALA A 334 27.21 -45.90 36.34
N THR A 335 25.94 -46.30 36.35
CA THR A 335 25.02 -46.14 35.22
C THR A 335 23.73 -45.46 35.67
N SER A 336 23.25 -44.54 34.85
CA SER A 336 21.94 -43.89 34.95
C SER A 336 20.98 -44.40 33.87
N GLN A 337 19.68 -44.20 34.09
CA GLN A 337 18.66 -44.44 33.07
C GLN A 337 18.69 -43.34 31.98
N LEU A 338 18.14 -43.66 30.80
CA LEU A 338 17.96 -42.70 29.70
C LEU A 338 17.16 -41.47 30.18
N GLY A 339 17.63 -40.28 29.82
CA GLY A 339 17.01 -39.01 30.21
C GLY A 339 17.22 -38.60 31.67
N SER A 340 18.21 -39.17 32.37
CA SER A 340 18.45 -38.85 33.78
C SER A 340 18.67 -37.35 34.03
N SER A 341 17.88 -36.78 34.93
CA SER A 341 17.95 -35.38 35.34
C SER A 341 18.74 -35.15 36.64
N SER A 342 19.38 -36.17 37.22
CA SER A 342 20.10 -36.04 38.50
C SER A 342 21.37 -36.89 38.58
N ALA A 343 22.39 -36.34 39.23
CA ALA A 343 23.60 -37.08 39.63
C ALA A 343 23.26 -38.26 40.54
N SER A 344 22.23 -38.12 41.40
CA SER A 344 21.80 -39.17 42.32
C SER A 344 21.15 -40.38 41.65
N ALA A 345 20.89 -40.32 40.34
CA ALA A 345 20.40 -41.44 39.54
C ALA A 345 21.54 -42.19 38.81
N CYS A 346 22.80 -41.81 39.03
CA CYS A 346 23.96 -42.62 38.69
C CYS A 346 24.13 -43.70 39.76
N LEU A 347 23.64 -44.91 39.49
CA LEU A 347 23.66 -46.01 40.44
C LEU A 347 24.77 -47.01 40.08
N CYS A 348 25.46 -47.52 41.09
CA CYS A 348 26.38 -48.65 40.91
C CYS A 348 25.59 -49.94 40.65
N PRO A 349 26.06 -50.84 39.76
CA PRO A 349 25.45 -52.15 39.60
C PRO A 349 25.57 -52.99 40.89
N PRO A 350 24.73 -54.02 41.07
CA PRO A 350 24.91 -55.03 42.12
C PRO A 350 26.36 -55.55 42.10
N GLY A 351 26.91 -55.89 43.27
CA GLY A 351 28.33 -56.17 43.41
C GLY A 351 29.22 -54.96 43.74
N SER A 352 28.71 -53.74 43.63
CA SER A 352 29.51 -52.53 43.84
C SER A 352 28.75 -51.39 44.53
N VAL A 353 29.50 -50.50 45.17
CA VAL A 353 29.00 -49.32 45.90
C VAL A 353 29.79 -48.07 45.51
N MET A 354 29.18 -46.90 45.65
CA MET A 354 29.79 -45.64 45.21
C MET A 354 30.83 -45.14 46.21
N ASP A 355 32.07 -45.01 45.75
CA ASP A 355 33.19 -44.37 46.43
C ASP A 355 33.63 -43.10 45.67
N ASN A 356 34.54 -42.32 46.28
CA ASN A 356 35.10 -41.05 45.79
C ASN A 356 35.70 -41.11 44.37
N SER A 357 35.96 -42.30 43.83
CA SER A 357 36.54 -42.51 42.49
C SER A 357 35.60 -43.18 41.48
N GLY A 358 34.42 -43.64 41.91
CA GLY A 358 33.48 -44.44 41.10
C GLY A 358 32.89 -45.61 41.89
N CYS A 359 32.35 -46.60 41.18
CA CYS A 359 31.82 -47.82 41.78
C CYS A 359 32.96 -48.78 42.14
N ALA A 360 33.21 -48.93 43.44
CA ALA A 360 34.14 -49.91 43.98
C ALA A 360 33.40 -51.24 44.20
N PRO A 361 33.96 -52.40 43.79
CA PRO A 361 33.38 -53.69 44.11
C PRO A 361 33.38 -53.94 45.62
N CYS A 362 32.41 -54.72 46.11
CA CYS A 362 32.33 -55.05 47.52
C CYS A 362 33.55 -55.89 47.97
N PRO A 363 34.13 -55.61 49.15
CA PRO A 363 35.19 -56.44 49.73
C PRO A 363 34.73 -57.88 49.98
N SER A 364 35.69 -58.81 50.11
CA SER A 364 35.40 -60.19 50.54
C SER A 364 34.58 -60.22 51.84
N ASP A 365 33.64 -61.18 51.92
CA ASP A 365 32.63 -61.30 52.97
C ASP A 365 31.58 -60.16 53.04
N PHE A 366 31.44 -59.36 51.98
CA PHE A 366 30.36 -58.38 51.82
C PHE A 366 29.71 -58.44 50.43
N PHE A 367 28.40 -58.17 50.35
CA PHE A 367 27.61 -58.19 49.11
C PHE A 367 26.71 -56.94 48.93
N SER A 368 26.25 -56.72 47.70
CA SER A 368 25.27 -55.71 47.30
C SER A 368 24.31 -56.30 46.26
N ASP A 369 23.09 -56.59 46.70
CA ASP A 369 21.98 -57.21 45.96
C ASP A 369 21.18 -56.22 45.10
N ALA A 370 21.23 -54.92 45.42
CA ALA A 370 20.49 -53.88 44.74
C ALA A 370 21.43 -52.86 44.06
N ALA A 371 21.06 -52.43 42.85
CA ALA A 371 21.74 -51.32 42.18
C ALA A 371 21.57 -50.03 43.01
N GLY A 372 22.67 -49.31 43.24
CA GLY A 372 22.66 -48.07 44.02
C GLY A 372 22.71 -48.25 45.54
N SER A 373 23.07 -49.43 46.06
CA SER A 373 23.33 -49.62 47.49
C SER A 373 24.37 -48.62 48.00
N SER A 374 24.08 -47.99 49.13
CA SER A 374 24.95 -46.99 49.78
C SER A 374 26.10 -47.61 50.59
N SER A 375 26.03 -48.90 50.90
CA SER A 375 27.07 -49.68 51.57
C SER A 375 26.90 -51.16 51.25
N CYS A 376 28.00 -51.92 51.26
CA CYS A 376 27.93 -53.37 51.15
C CYS A 376 27.43 -53.97 52.46
N LYS A 377 26.54 -54.95 52.38
CA LYS A 377 26.01 -55.72 53.51
C LYS A 377 27.00 -56.84 53.84
N PRO A 378 27.31 -57.13 55.12
CA PRO A 378 28.12 -58.29 55.46
C PRO A 378 27.36 -59.58 55.07
N CYS A 379 28.08 -60.57 54.55
CA CYS A 379 27.51 -61.88 54.23
C CYS A 379 26.99 -62.56 55.51
N SER A 380 25.80 -63.15 55.44
CA SER A 380 25.20 -63.87 56.56
C SER A 380 25.96 -65.19 56.81
N PRO A 381 26.35 -65.50 58.06
CA PRO A 381 26.85 -66.84 58.41
C PRO A 381 25.67 -67.83 58.50
N CYS A 382 25.87 -69.07 58.06
CA CYS A 382 24.87 -70.12 58.23
C CYS A 382 24.62 -70.42 59.72
N ALA A 383 23.36 -70.71 60.08
CA ALA A 383 23.02 -71.05 61.44
C ALA A 383 23.57 -72.44 61.84
N ALA A 384 23.70 -72.70 63.14
CA ALA A 384 24.22 -73.97 63.64
C ALA A 384 23.28 -75.13 63.26
N GLY A 385 23.70 -75.95 62.30
CA GLY A 385 22.91 -77.05 61.73
C GLY A 385 22.60 -76.90 60.23
N GLU A 386 22.93 -75.76 59.62
CA GLU A 386 22.81 -75.53 58.19
C GLU A 386 24.15 -75.71 57.46
N VAL A 387 24.10 -76.16 56.21
CA VAL A 387 25.21 -76.21 55.27
C VAL A 387 25.06 -75.14 54.20
N GLU A 388 26.18 -74.59 53.76
CA GLU A 388 26.24 -73.65 52.64
C GLU A 388 25.93 -74.38 51.33
N VAL A 389 24.89 -73.94 50.63
CA VAL A 389 24.45 -74.47 49.33
C VAL A 389 24.75 -73.53 48.16
N SER A 390 24.99 -72.24 48.44
CA SER A 390 25.59 -71.29 47.50
C SER A 390 26.52 -70.33 48.25
N PRO A 391 27.74 -70.09 47.74
CA PRO A 391 28.66 -69.14 48.36
C PRO A 391 28.15 -67.71 48.25
N CYS A 392 28.54 -66.87 49.21
CA CYS A 392 28.36 -65.43 49.09
C CYS A 392 29.23 -64.90 47.94
N THR A 393 28.66 -64.05 47.10
CA THR A 393 29.38 -63.29 46.08
C THR A 393 29.30 -61.81 46.41
N ASP A 394 30.01 -60.98 45.66
CA ASP A 394 29.81 -59.53 45.70
C ASP A 394 28.34 -59.14 45.42
N MET A 395 27.62 -59.90 44.59
CA MET A 395 26.23 -59.59 44.20
C MET A 395 25.14 -60.23 45.08
N VAL A 396 25.41 -61.32 45.79
CA VAL A 396 24.37 -62.13 46.45
C VAL A 396 24.85 -62.70 47.78
N ASP A 397 23.99 -62.72 48.80
CA ASP A 397 24.29 -63.33 50.10
C ASP A 397 24.48 -64.86 49.99
N ARG A 398 25.13 -65.43 51.01
CA ARG A 398 25.27 -66.87 51.21
C ARG A 398 23.89 -67.52 51.35
N VAL A 399 23.66 -68.62 50.64
CA VAL A 399 22.44 -69.44 50.82
C VAL A 399 22.78 -70.65 51.68
N CYS A 400 22.05 -70.80 52.78
CA CYS A 400 22.21 -71.86 53.77
C CYS A 400 20.96 -72.75 53.80
N SER A 401 21.13 -74.04 54.03
CA SER A 401 20.02 -75.02 54.11
C SER A 401 20.32 -76.12 55.13
N THR A 402 19.29 -76.61 55.81
CA THR A 402 19.38 -77.74 56.75
C THR A 402 19.37 -79.11 56.07
N GLU A 403 19.14 -79.18 54.75
CA GLU A 403 18.96 -80.45 54.04
C GLU A 403 20.06 -80.76 53.01
N SER A 404 20.60 -81.97 53.10
CA SER A 404 21.55 -82.52 52.13
C SER A 404 20.85 -82.93 50.83
N ASN A 405 20.57 -81.98 49.94
CA ASN A 405 20.03 -82.27 48.61
C ASN A 405 20.96 -81.74 47.51
N ALA A 406 21.89 -82.59 47.09
CA ALA A 406 22.79 -82.32 45.98
C ALA A 406 22.08 -82.54 44.64
N THR A 407 21.42 -81.49 44.12
CA THR A 407 21.11 -81.38 42.69
C THR A 407 21.53 -80.02 42.15
N LEU A 408 22.77 -79.96 41.65
CA LEU A 408 23.19 -78.91 40.72
C LEU A 408 22.40 -79.01 39.43
N SER A 409 21.76 -77.91 39.03
CA SER A 409 21.61 -77.58 37.62
C SER A 409 21.62 -76.05 37.45
N SER A 410 22.81 -75.49 37.59
CA SER A 410 23.13 -74.22 36.94
C SER A 410 23.06 -74.39 35.43
N LEU A 411 22.40 -73.46 34.72
CA LEU A 411 22.98 -72.63 33.66
C LEU A 411 21.90 -71.88 32.86
N SER A 412 22.34 -70.80 32.24
CA SER A 412 21.54 -69.79 31.57
C SER A 412 20.96 -70.21 30.21
N SER A 413 19.86 -69.54 29.84
CA SER A 413 19.47 -69.13 28.47
C SER A 413 19.24 -70.18 27.36
N GLY A 414 18.03 -70.17 26.76
CA GLY A 414 17.88 -70.42 25.31
C GLY A 414 16.68 -71.28 24.83
N ALA A 415 15.59 -70.60 24.43
CA ALA A 415 14.62 -70.94 23.35
C ALA A 415 14.06 -72.39 23.16
N GLY A 416 12.74 -72.53 23.05
CA GLY A 416 12.07 -73.71 22.44
C GLY A 416 10.58 -73.88 22.75
N GLN A 417 9.71 -73.61 21.77
CA GLN A 417 8.23 -73.75 21.78
C GLN A 417 7.75 -75.19 22.17
N THR A 418 6.56 -75.47 22.72
CA THR A 418 5.22 -75.38 22.07
C THR A 418 4.01 -75.74 22.98
N SER A 419 2.87 -75.07 22.76
CA SER A 419 1.44 -75.52 22.80
C SER A 419 0.79 -76.34 23.95
N SER A 420 -0.16 -75.64 24.63
CA SER A 420 -1.63 -75.90 24.57
C SER A 420 -2.38 -76.82 25.57
N TYR A 421 -3.68 -76.45 25.69
CA TYR A 421 -4.84 -77.10 26.37
C TYR A 421 -4.98 -76.94 27.89
N MET A 422 -6.16 -76.80 28.52
CA MET A 422 -7.48 -76.15 28.27
C MET A 422 -8.49 -76.79 29.27
N LEU A 423 -9.22 -75.96 30.03
CA LEU A 423 -10.59 -76.14 30.62
C LEU A 423 -11.03 -77.54 31.16
N THR A 424 -11.46 -77.66 32.42
CA THR A 424 -12.89 -77.62 32.90
C THR A 424 -12.96 -78.04 34.41
N SER A 425 -14.00 -77.83 35.25
CA SER A 425 -15.20 -76.95 35.30
C SER A 425 -15.88 -76.98 36.71
N MET A 426 -17.21 -76.88 36.81
CA MET A 426 -18.14 -77.15 37.97
C MET A 426 -18.46 -76.08 39.05
N SER A 427 -19.13 -75.00 38.59
CA SER A 427 -20.43 -74.46 39.06
C SER A 427 -20.90 -74.47 40.54
N ALA A 428 -21.10 -73.26 41.10
CA ALA A 428 -22.17 -72.84 42.05
C ALA A 428 -22.16 -71.29 42.27
N ASN A 429 -23.20 -70.55 42.68
CA ASN A 429 -24.66 -70.61 42.38
C ASN A 429 -25.37 -69.25 42.74
N MET A 430 -26.60 -69.03 42.24
CA MET A 430 -27.67 -68.06 42.65
C MET A 430 -27.48 -66.51 42.64
N ASN A 431 -28.02 -65.93 41.56
CA ASN A 431 -29.16 -64.99 41.49
C ASN A 431 -29.01 -63.46 41.71
N MET A 432 -29.80 -62.70 40.95
CA MET A 432 -29.72 -61.24 40.76
C MET A 432 -30.70 -60.44 41.64
N SER A 433 -30.37 -59.16 41.90
CA SER A 433 -31.37 -58.08 41.94
C SER A 433 -30.80 -56.76 41.43
N ARG A 434 -31.68 -55.88 40.94
CA ARG A 434 -31.37 -54.64 40.20
C ARG A 434 -31.20 -53.46 41.17
N ASN A 435 -30.20 -52.59 40.96
CA ASN A 435 -30.47 -51.23 40.46
C ASN A 435 -29.19 -50.41 40.22
N SER A 436 -29.31 -49.50 39.25
CA SER A 436 -28.52 -48.29 38.98
C SER A 436 -27.52 -47.80 40.03
N PHE A 437 -26.31 -47.45 39.61
CA PHE A 437 -25.92 -46.02 39.56
C PHE A 437 -24.81 -45.77 38.53
N LEU A 438 -24.72 -44.52 38.06
CA LEU A 438 -23.75 -44.06 37.06
C LEU A 438 -22.33 -43.97 37.63
N ALA A 439 -21.29 -44.27 36.84
CA ALA A 439 -20.38 -43.25 36.28
C ALA A 439 -19.02 -43.78 35.76
N ARG A 440 -18.64 -43.27 34.58
CA ARG A 440 -17.30 -42.83 34.15
C ARG A 440 -16.16 -43.83 33.83
N GLN A 441 -15.69 -43.65 32.59
CA GLN A 441 -14.30 -43.67 32.10
C GLN A 441 -13.61 -45.01 31.74
N LEU A 442 -13.96 -45.46 30.54
CA LEU A 442 -13.01 -45.73 29.44
C LEU A 442 -12.03 -44.52 29.29
N ASP A 443 -10.72 -44.63 28.99
CA ASP A 443 -9.95 -45.61 28.22
C ASP A 443 -8.48 -45.64 28.67
N PHE A 444 -7.76 -46.74 28.37
CA PHE A 444 -6.30 -46.82 28.49
C PHE A 444 -5.71 -47.68 27.35
N LEU A 445 -4.76 -47.09 26.59
CA LEU A 445 -3.90 -47.70 25.54
C LEU A 445 -4.64 -48.24 24.29
N SER A 446 -4.31 -47.88 23.04
CA SER A 446 -3.03 -47.58 22.36
C SER A 446 -2.15 -48.79 22.03
N ALA A 447 -1.50 -48.70 20.86
CA ALA A 447 -0.62 -49.68 20.21
C ALA A 447 -1.32 -50.94 19.66
N VAL A 448 -0.86 -51.58 18.58
CA VAL A 448 0.45 -51.50 17.90
C VAL A 448 0.26 -51.39 16.38
N GLY A 449 1.03 -50.51 15.73
CA GLY A 449 1.32 -50.61 14.30
C GLY A 449 2.60 -51.41 14.07
N ALA A 450 2.60 -52.34 13.11
CA ALA A 450 3.80 -53.03 12.64
C ALA A 450 4.18 -52.50 11.25
N ALA A 451 5.46 -52.17 11.06
CA ALA A 451 5.98 -51.60 9.82
C ALA A 451 6.32 -52.68 8.78
N LEU A 452 6.38 -52.28 7.49
CA LEU A 452 7.62 -52.38 6.69
C LEU A 452 7.43 -51.80 5.26
N THR A 453 8.33 -50.86 4.92
CA THR A 453 8.94 -50.56 3.60
C THR A 453 8.30 -51.07 2.29
N VAL A 454 8.13 -50.16 1.31
CA VAL A 454 8.82 -50.14 -0.02
C VAL A 454 8.25 -48.98 -0.89
N SER A 455 9.12 -48.35 -1.68
CA SER A 455 8.81 -47.42 -2.79
C SER A 455 9.38 -48.02 -4.09
N PRO A 456 9.00 -47.62 -5.33
CA PRO A 456 8.23 -46.43 -5.73
C PRO A 456 7.16 -46.67 -6.84
N SER A 457 6.60 -45.56 -7.35
CA SER A 457 5.92 -45.40 -8.67
C SER A 457 4.62 -46.20 -8.94
N ASP A 458 3.47 -45.53 -9.05
CA ASP A 458 3.01 -45.07 -10.37
C ASP A 458 1.76 -44.15 -10.34
N VAL A 459 1.56 -43.49 -11.47
CA VAL A 459 0.48 -42.57 -11.88
C VAL A 459 -0.96 -43.13 -11.68
N GLN A 460 -1.89 -42.33 -11.14
CA GLN A 460 -3.17 -42.05 -11.82
C GLN A 460 -3.91 -40.82 -11.26
N VAL A 461 -4.46 -40.03 -12.18
CA VAL A 461 -5.39 -38.92 -11.92
C VAL A 461 -6.81 -39.50 -11.94
N SER A 462 -7.69 -39.12 -11.01
CA SER A 462 -9.13 -39.11 -11.28
C SER A 462 -9.91 -38.17 -10.36
N SER A 463 -10.67 -37.31 -11.01
CA SER A 463 -11.67 -36.40 -10.44
C SER A 463 -12.83 -37.12 -9.75
N VAL A 464 -13.41 -36.51 -8.70
CA VAL A 464 -14.81 -36.73 -8.34
C VAL A 464 -15.56 -35.40 -8.36
N SER A 465 -16.74 -35.44 -8.97
CA SER A 465 -17.54 -34.30 -9.41
C SER A 465 -18.50 -33.75 -8.36
N SER A 466 -18.64 -32.43 -8.38
CA SER A 466 -19.88 -31.65 -8.21
C SER A 466 -21.18 -32.41 -7.89
N ALA A 467 -21.81 -32.09 -6.76
CA ALA A 467 -23.21 -32.42 -6.47
C ALA A 467 -24.00 -31.16 -6.05
N ARG A 468 -24.84 -30.63 -6.96
CA ARG A 468 -25.88 -29.63 -6.65
C ARG A 468 -27.26 -30.30 -6.64
N ARG A 469 -27.96 -30.28 -5.50
CA ARG A 469 -29.43 -30.18 -5.39
C ARG A 469 -29.72 -29.38 -4.10
N ARG A 470 -30.33 -28.19 -4.15
CA ARG A 470 -31.77 -27.90 -4.30
C ARG A 470 -32.66 -28.67 -3.32
N GLN A 471 -33.13 -27.97 -2.29
CA GLN A 471 -34.51 -28.07 -1.81
C GLN A 471 -34.98 -26.69 -1.29
N GLN A 472 -36.29 -26.45 -1.31
CA GLN A 472 -36.96 -25.17 -1.08
C GLN A 472 -37.83 -25.23 0.20
N SER A 473 -38.42 -24.07 0.54
CA SER A 473 -39.54 -23.88 1.48
C SER A 473 -39.17 -23.98 2.96
N LEU A 474 -39.68 -23.12 3.85
CA LEU A 474 -40.90 -22.29 3.81
C LEU A 474 -40.64 -20.81 4.11
#